data_AF-A0A7J8RI79-F1
#
_entry.id   AF-A0A7J8RI79-F1
#
_cell.length_a   1.000
_cell.length_b   1.000
_cell.length_c   1.000
_cell.angle_alpha   90.00
_cell.angle_beta   90.00
_cell.angle_gamma   90.00
#
_symmetry.space_group_name_H-M   'P 1'
#
loop_
_entity.id
_entity.type
_entity.pdbx_description
1 polymer ?
#
loop_
_entity_poly.entity_id
_entity_poly.type
_entity_poly.pdbx_seq_one_letter_code
_entity_poly.pdbx_strand_id
1 'polypeptide(L)'
;AAAPDHLFHLRNNFYLGSFQAAINNSDLPNLSPDDAVERDCLVYRSYIALGSYQLVINEIDSAAATPLQAVKLLALYLSNPHDKESTIASLKVWLADPAIGSNAVLRLIAGIVFMHEEDYIEALKHTNAGGTMEL
;
A
#
# COMPACT_ATOMS: atom_id res chain seq x y z
N ALA A 1 13.03 1.80 -27.30
CA ALA A 1 13.62 2.39 -26.09
C ALA A 1 12.65 2.13 -24.96
N ALA A 2 13.10 1.60 -23.81
CA ALA A 2 12.26 1.57 -22.61
C ALA A 2 11.93 3.02 -22.25
N ALA A 3 10.66 3.31 -21.98
CA ALA A 3 10.26 4.63 -21.52
C ALA A 3 10.99 4.97 -20.21
N PRO A 4 11.28 6.25 -19.92
CA PRO A 4 11.86 6.64 -18.64
C PRO A 4 10.95 6.16 -17.48
N ASP A 5 11.55 5.50 -16.48
CA ASP A 5 10.86 5.13 -15.24
C ASP A 5 10.68 6.39 -14.37
N HIS A 6 9.54 7.06 -14.54
CA HIS A 6 9.23 8.30 -13.84
C HIS A 6 9.17 8.12 -12.30
N LEU A 7 8.86 6.91 -11.83
CA LEU A 7 8.70 6.61 -10.40
C LEU A 7 9.99 6.16 -9.72
N PHE A 8 11.08 5.98 -10.48
CA PHE A 8 12.35 5.46 -9.96
C PHE A 8 12.84 6.20 -8.70
N HIS A 9 12.90 7.53 -8.74
CA HIS A 9 13.37 8.33 -7.62
C HIS A 9 12.43 8.26 -6.41
N LEU A 10 11.12 8.20 -6.65
CA LEU A 10 10.11 8.10 -5.61
C LEU A 10 10.22 6.76 -4.88
N ARG A 11 10.29 5.64 -5.63
CA ARG A 11 10.52 4.29 -5.10
C ARG A 11 11.80 4.24 -4.28
N ASN A 12 12.90 4.79 -4.81
CA ASN A 12 14.19 4.80 -4.13
C ASN A 12 14.12 5.54 -2.79
N ASN A 13 13.51 6.73 -2.75
CA ASN A 13 13.35 7.47 -1.50
C ASN A 13 12.51 6.69 -0.48
N PHE A 14 11.43 6.04 -0.93
CA PHE A 14 10.57 5.23 -0.08
C PHE A 14 11.32 4.04 0.55
N TYR A 15 12.02 3.23 -0.26
CA TYR A 15 12.72 2.04 0.24
C TYR A 15 13.95 2.37 1.10
N LEU A 16 14.55 3.54 0.92
CA LEU A 16 15.62 4.04 1.81
C LEU A 16 15.08 4.64 3.13
N GLY A 17 13.77 4.63 3.35
CA GLY A 17 13.14 5.24 4.53
C GLY A 17 13.14 6.77 4.51
N SER A 18 13.48 7.39 3.38
CA SER A 18 13.45 8.84 3.18
C SER A 18 12.03 9.32 2.84
N PHE A 19 11.06 9.01 3.72
CA PHE A 19 9.62 9.21 3.49
C PHE A 19 9.25 10.68 3.23
N GLN A 20 9.85 11.62 3.95
CA GLN A 20 9.61 13.04 3.71
C GLN A 20 10.09 13.49 2.32
N ALA A 21 11.22 12.95 1.85
CA ALA A 21 11.72 13.23 0.51
C ALA A 21 10.83 12.59 -0.56
N ALA A 22 10.30 11.39 -0.32
CA ALA A 22 9.32 10.76 -1.20
C ALA A 22 8.07 11.63 -1.36
N ILE A 23 7.51 12.15 -0.27
CA ILE A 23 6.36 13.06 -0.29
C ILE A 23 6.68 14.36 -1.01
N ASN A 24 7.81 15.00 -0.70
CA ASN A 24 8.15 16.30 -1.28
C ASN A 24 8.42 16.24 -2.79
N ASN A 25 8.88 15.08 -3.30
CA ASN A 25 9.23 14.88 -4.70
C ASN A 25 8.18 14.03 -5.44
N SER A 26 6.96 13.91 -4.92
CA SER A 26 5.90 13.12 -5.56
C SER A 26 5.18 13.85 -6.68
N ASP A 27 5.34 15.16 -6.82
CA ASP A 27 4.70 15.94 -7.89
C ASP A 27 5.38 15.66 -9.25
N LEU A 28 4.86 14.64 -9.93
CA LEU A 28 5.37 14.14 -11.21
C LEU A 28 4.31 14.38 -12.30
N PRO A 29 4.60 15.21 -13.31
CA PRO A 29 3.67 15.48 -14.41
C PRO A 29 3.62 14.32 -15.40
N ASN A 30 2.51 14.21 -16.13
CA ASN A 30 2.32 13.28 -17.27
C ASN A 30 2.44 11.78 -16.92
N LEU A 31 2.05 11.38 -15.71
CA LEU A 31 1.97 9.97 -15.33
C LEU A 31 0.80 9.26 -16.04
N SER A 32 1.00 7.99 -16.37
CA SER A 32 -0.10 7.11 -16.75
C SER A 32 -1.06 6.91 -15.55
N PRO A 33 -2.32 6.49 -15.77
CA PRO A 33 -3.23 6.20 -14.66
C PRO A 33 -2.66 5.18 -13.66
N ASP A 34 -1.98 4.14 -14.16
CA ASP A 34 -1.33 3.13 -13.33
C ASP A 34 -0.18 3.72 -12.52
N ASP A 35 0.70 4.52 -13.14
CA ASP A 35 1.82 5.18 -12.44
C ASP A 35 1.33 6.21 -11.41
N ALA A 36 0.22 6.90 -11.69
CA ALA A 36 -0.38 7.84 -10.75
C ALA A 36 -0.91 7.12 -9.50
N VAL A 37 -1.58 5.98 -9.68
CA VAL A 37 -2.03 5.13 -8.56
C VAL A 37 -0.85 4.61 -7.75
N GLU A 38 0.23 4.17 -8.41
CA GLU A 38 1.42 3.69 -7.71
C GLU A 38 2.11 4.81 -6.93
N ARG A 39 2.30 5.99 -7.55
CA ARG A 39 2.80 7.19 -6.86
C ARG A 39 1.99 7.46 -5.60
N ASP A 40 0.67 7.49 -5.71
CA ASP A 40 -0.21 7.80 -4.58
C ASP A 40 -0.10 6.72 -3.49
N CYS A 41 0.03 5.44 -3.86
CA CYS A 41 0.29 4.36 -2.90
C CYS A 41 1.60 4.58 -2.12
N LEU A 42 2.69 4.94 -2.80
CA LEU A 42 3.99 5.20 -2.17
C LEU A 42 3.95 6.44 -1.26
N VAL A 43 3.24 7.50 -1.69
CA VAL A 43 3.05 8.72 -0.89
C VAL A 43 2.24 8.44 0.36
N TYR A 44 1.09 7.78 0.24
CA TYR A 44 0.27 7.46 1.41
C TYR A 44 0.96 6.48 2.36
N ARG A 45 1.70 5.49 1.85
CA ARG A 45 2.52 4.62 2.71
C ARG A 45 3.67 5.39 3.39
N SER A 46 4.21 6.42 2.75
CA SER A 46 5.18 7.33 3.40
C SER A 46 4.53 8.08 4.56
N TYR A 47 3.29 8.56 4.40
CA TYR A 47 2.54 9.16 5.51
C TYR A 47 2.26 8.17 6.64
N ILE A 48 1.89 6.92 6.34
CA ILE A 48 1.73 5.85 7.35
C ILE A 48 3.05 5.64 8.11
N ALA A 49 4.18 5.54 7.41
CA ALA A 49 5.48 5.33 8.03
C ALA A 49 5.92 6.50 8.94
N LEU A 50 5.42 7.72 8.68
CA LEU A 50 5.61 8.90 9.52
C LEU A 50 4.57 9.02 10.65
N GLY A 51 3.65 8.05 10.80
CA GLY A 51 2.61 8.04 11.83
C GLY A 51 1.37 8.89 11.50
N SER A 52 1.28 9.44 10.29
CA SER A 52 0.18 10.30 9.84
C SER A 52 -1.02 9.49 9.33
N TYR A 53 -1.55 8.57 10.14
CA TYR A 53 -2.61 7.65 9.72
C TYR A 53 -3.93 8.37 9.39
N GLN A 54 -4.32 9.37 10.18
CA GLN A 54 -5.60 10.07 9.99
C GLN A 54 -5.68 10.81 8.66
N LEU A 55 -4.54 11.33 8.18
CA LEU A 55 -4.46 11.97 6.86
C LEU A 55 -4.83 10.97 5.77
N VAL A 56 -4.22 9.78 5.80
CA VAL A 56 -4.46 8.72 4.82
C VAL A 56 -5.92 8.23 4.86
N ILE A 57 -6.48 8.09 6.06
CA ILE A 57 -7.87 7.68 6.25
C ILE A 57 -8.86 8.69 5.66
N ASN A 58 -8.56 9.98 5.78
CA ASN A 58 -9.44 11.06 5.33
C ASN A 58 -9.30 11.35 3.83
N GLU A 59 -8.09 11.31 3.29
CA GLU A 59 -7.82 11.68 1.89
C GLU A 59 -8.22 10.57 0.89
N ILE A 60 -8.13 9.30 1.29
CA ILE A 60 -8.50 8.19 0.41
C ILE A 60 -10.03 7.99 0.47
N ASP A 61 -10.72 8.44 -0.58
CA ASP A 61 -12.16 8.26 -0.75
C ASP A 61 -12.55 6.80 -1.03
N SER A 62 -13.76 6.38 -0.68
CA SER A 62 -14.28 5.01 -0.89
C SER A 62 -14.33 4.59 -2.36
N ALA A 63 -14.37 5.53 -3.32
CA ALA A 63 -14.35 5.28 -4.75
C ALA A 63 -12.93 5.16 -5.34
N ALA A 64 -11.87 5.29 -4.53
CA ALA A 64 -10.50 5.17 -5.01
C ALA A 64 -10.17 3.73 -5.44
N ALA A 65 -9.13 3.59 -6.26
CA ALA A 65 -8.69 2.29 -6.77
C ALA A 65 -8.35 1.31 -5.62
N THR A 66 -8.52 0.01 -5.86
CA THR A 66 -8.23 -1.06 -4.89
C THR A 66 -6.87 -0.93 -4.19
N PRO A 67 -5.75 -0.58 -4.88
CA PRO A 67 -4.47 -0.36 -4.21
C PRO A 67 -4.53 0.71 -3.12
N LEU A 68 -5.19 1.84 -3.40
CA LEU A 68 -5.33 2.94 -2.44
C LEU A 68 -6.25 2.55 -1.29
N GLN A 69 -7.34 1.85 -1.59
CA GLN A 69 -8.18 1.29 -0.53
C GLN A 69 -7.43 0.34 0.40
N ALA A 70 -6.54 -0.51 -0.14
CA ALA A 70 -5.71 -1.38 0.67
C ALA A 70 -4.76 -0.57 1.58
N VAL A 71 -4.17 0.52 1.07
CA VAL A 71 -3.32 1.42 1.89
C VAL A 71 -4.13 2.11 2.99
N LYS A 72 -5.37 2.53 2.71
CA LYS A 72 -6.30 3.05 3.73
C LYS A 72 -6.60 2.01 4.80
N LEU A 73 -6.80 0.76 4.40
CA LEU A 73 -7.04 -0.36 5.30
C LEU A 73 -5.85 -0.59 6.25
N LEU A 74 -4.61 -0.48 5.75
CA LEU A 74 -3.41 -0.52 6.59
C LEU A 74 -3.38 0.64 7.59
N ALA A 75 -3.71 1.85 7.16
CA ALA A 75 -3.76 3.01 8.05
C ALA A 75 -4.79 2.81 9.18
N LEU A 76 -5.97 2.27 8.87
CA LEU A 76 -6.99 1.92 9.87
C LEU A 76 -6.45 0.90 10.88
N TYR A 77 -5.86 -0.19 10.40
CA TYR A 77 -5.26 -1.24 11.24
C TYR A 77 -4.21 -0.69 12.23
N LEU A 78 -3.32 0.20 11.76
CA LEU A 78 -2.25 0.77 12.58
C LEU A 78 -2.73 1.91 13.48
N SER A 79 -3.81 2.60 13.11
CA SER A 79 -4.33 3.76 13.85
C SER A 79 -5.03 3.39 15.15
N ASN A 80 -5.77 2.28 15.18
CA ASN A 80 -6.60 1.92 16.32
C ASN A 80 -6.56 0.41 16.63
N PRO A 81 -6.12 -0.01 17.84
CA PRO A 81 -6.10 -1.41 18.24
C PRO A 81 -7.48 -2.08 18.24
N HIS A 82 -8.55 -1.33 18.43
CA HIS A 82 -9.92 -1.87 18.49
C HIS A 82 -10.46 -2.30 17.12
N ASP A 83 -10.00 -1.67 16.03
CA ASP A 83 -10.50 -1.93 14.69
C ASP A 83 -9.72 -3.05 13.98
N LYS A 84 -8.68 -3.61 14.63
CA LYS A 84 -7.80 -4.63 14.06
C LYS A 84 -8.55 -5.84 13.55
N GLU A 85 -9.42 -6.43 14.37
CA GLU A 85 -10.14 -7.66 14.02
C GLU A 85 -11.07 -7.45 12.82
N SER A 86 -11.81 -6.33 12.82
CA SER A 86 -12.68 -5.93 11.72
C SER A 86 -11.88 -5.73 10.43
N THR A 87 -10.73 -5.07 10.54
CA THR A 87 -9.82 -4.81 9.42
C THR A 87 -9.26 -6.10 8.82
N ILE A 88 -8.84 -7.05 9.66
CA ILE A 88 -8.37 -8.37 9.23
C ILE A 88 -9.49 -9.17 8.56
N ALA A 89 -10.73 -9.10 9.07
CA ALA A 89 -11.87 -9.76 8.46
C ALA A 89 -12.16 -9.20 7.06
N SER A 90 -12.19 -7.86 6.91
CA SER A 90 -12.34 -7.20 5.61
C SER A 90 -11.23 -7.58 4.63
N LEU A 91 -9.98 -7.60 5.11
CA LEU A 91 -8.82 -8.00 4.32
C LEU A 91 -8.96 -9.43 3.77
N LYS A 92 -9.37 -10.39 4.61
CA LYS A 92 -9.60 -11.79 4.19
C LYS A 92 -10.69 -11.91 3.13
N VAL A 93 -11.77 -11.13 3.24
CA VAL A 93 -12.83 -11.08 2.23
C VAL A 93 -12.26 -10.59 0.88
N TRP A 94 -11.44 -9.54 0.90
CA TRP A 94 -10.87 -8.97 -0.33
C TRP A 94 -9.84 -9.90 -0.98
N LEU A 95 -9.06 -10.62 -0.18
CA LEU A 95 -8.12 -11.63 -0.68
C LEU A 95 -8.82 -12.85 -1.30
N ALA A 96 -10.04 -13.16 -0.87
CA ALA A 96 -10.84 -14.24 -1.43
C ALA A 96 -11.54 -13.85 -2.74
N ASP A 97 -11.66 -12.55 -3.04
CA ASP A 97 -12.27 -12.07 -4.27
C ASP A 97 -11.30 -12.26 -5.46
N PRO A 98 -11.66 -13.03 -6.50
CA PRO A 98 -10.77 -13.29 -7.64
C PRO A 98 -10.49 -12.05 -8.50
N ALA A 99 -11.31 -11.00 -8.43
CA ALA A 99 -11.11 -9.78 -9.20
C ALA A 99 -10.03 -8.86 -8.60
N ILE A 100 -9.92 -8.83 -7.27
CA ILE A 100 -9.01 -7.91 -6.55
C ILE A 100 -7.92 -8.62 -5.75
N GLY A 101 -8.10 -9.88 -5.39
CA GLY A 101 -7.16 -10.67 -4.59
C GLY A 101 -5.82 -10.96 -5.28
N SER A 102 -5.71 -10.70 -6.58
CA SER A 102 -4.45 -10.75 -7.35
C SER A 102 -3.65 -9.45 -7.33
N ASN A 103 -4.22 -8.37 -6.78
CA ASN A 103 -3.56 -7.07 -6.73
C ASN A 103 -2.31 -7.11 -5.84
N ALA A 104 -1.18 -6.66 -6.37
CA ALA A 104 0.10 -6.69 -5.68
C ALA A 104 0.11 -5.88 -4.38
N VAL A 105 -0.44 -4.65 -4.41
CA VAL A 105 -0.49 -3.78 -3.23
C VAL A 105 -1.39 -4.39 -2.16
N LEU A 106 -2.55 -4.94 -2.52
CA LEU A 106 -3.42 -5.62 -1.56
C LEU A 106 -2.71 -6.78 -0.85
N ARG A 107 -1.98 -7.61 -1.60
CA ARG A 107 -1.20 -8.72 -1.05
C ARG A 107 -0.06 -8.27 -0.15
N LEU A 108 0.61 -7.18 -0.52
CA LEU A 108 1.65 -6.57 0.30
C LEU A 108 1.07 -6.08 1.64
N ILE A 109 -0.06 -5.34 1.60
CA ILE A 109 -0.74 -4.89 2.82
C ILE A 109 -1.15 -6.09 3.68
N ALA A 110 -1.67 -7.16 3.06
CA ALA A 110 -2.01 -8.37 3.78
C ALA A 110 -0.79 -8.99 4.47
N GLY A 111 0.33 -9.09 3.76
CA GLY A 111 1.60 -9.55 4.32
C GLY A 111 2.01 -8.72 5.53
N ILE A 112 1.96 -7.39 5.45
CA ILE A 112 2.30 -6.49 6.57
C ILE A 112 1.38 -6.74 7.77
N VAL A 113 0.06 -6.79 7.56
CA VAL A 113 -0.92 -7.00 8.64
C VAL A 113 -0.71 -8.37 9.29
N PHE A 114 -0.57 -9.45 8.53
CA PHE A 114 -0.34 -10.79 9.09
C PHE A 114 1.01 -10.91 9.79
N MET A 115 2.05 -10.20 9.32
CA MET A 115 3.32 -10.10 10.05
C MET A 115 3.15 -9.43 11.42
N HIS A 116 2.31 -8.39 11.53
CA HIS A 116 2.01 -7.74 12.80
C HIS A 116 1.17 -8.61 13.76
N GLU A 117 0.39 -9.53 13.22
CA GLU A 117 -0.41 -10.51 13.99
C GLU A 117 0.36 -11.81 14.28
N GLU A 118 1.66 -11.87 13.96
CA GLU A 118 2.52 -13.05 14.13
C GLU A 118 2.03 -14.30 13.35
N ASP A 119 1.14 -14.12 12.38
CA ASP A 119 0.66 -15.16 11.47
C ASP A 119 1.54 -15.23 10.22
N TYR A 120 2.75 -15.75 10.41
CA TYR A 120 3.76 -15.82 9.35
C TYR A 120 3.37 -16.73 8.18
N ILE A 121 2.48 -17.71 8.40
CA ILE A 121 2.04 -18.64 7.37
C ILE A 121 1.12 -17.92 6.38
N GLU A 122 0.12 -17.19 6.87
CA GLU A 122 -0.76 -16.42 6.00
C GLU A 122 0.00 -15.25 5.34
N ALA A 123 0.94 -14.61 6.05
CA ALA A 123 1.81 -13.60 5.46
C ALA A 123 2.56 -14.14 4.22
N LEU A 124 3.28 -15.25 4.37
CA LEU A 124 4.06 -15.86 3.29
C LEU A 124 3.19 -16.35 2.13
N LYS A 125 2.01 -16.89 2.42
CA LYS A 125 1.05 -17.33 1.40
C LYS A 125 0.67 -16.20 0.45
N HIS A 126 0.52 -14.98 0.97
CA HIS A 126 0.14 -13.81 0.18
C HIS A 126 1.34 -13.09 -0.46
N THR A 127 2.54 -13.22 0.09
CA THR A 127 3.76 -12.61 -0.47
C THR A 127 4.62 -13.55 -1.32
N ASN A 128 4.25 -14.83 -1.49
CA ASN A 128 5.05 -15.76 -2.30
C ASN A 128 5.04 -15.42 -3.80
N ALA A 129 3.94 -14.85 -4.28
CA ALA A 129 3.78 -14.52 -5.69
C ALA A 129 4.62 -13.29 -6.04
N GLY A 130 5.89 -13.53 -6.38
CA GLY A 130 6.82 -12.47 -6.75
C GLY A 130 6.43 -11.74 -8.03
N GLY A 131 6.96 -10.54 -8.21
CA GLY A 131 6.78 -9.79 -9.47
C GLY A 131 7.01 -8.29 -9.39
N THR A 132 7.17 -7.75 -8.18
CA THR A 132 7.56 -6.35 -7.96
C THR A 132 8.62 -6.31 -6.87
N MET A 133 9.25 -5.16 -6.63
CA MET A 133 10.19 -5.04 -5.50
C MET A 133 9.50 -5.25 -4.13
N GLU A 134 8.16 -5.25 -4.10
CA GLU A 134 7.35 -5.35 -2.89
C GLU A 134 6.89 -6.79 -2.58
N LEU A 135 6.98 -7.71 -3.55
CA LEU A 135 6.53 -9.10 -3.46
C LEU A 135 7.58 -10.03 -4.06
#